data_AF-A0AAV0BTX2-F1
#
_entry.id   AF-A0AAV0BTX2-F1
#
_cell.length_a   1.000
_cell.length_b   1.000
_cell.length_c   1.000
_cell.angle_alpha   90.00
_cell.angle_beta   90.00
_cell.angle_gamma   90.00
#
_symmetry.space_group_name_H-M   'P 1'
#
loop_
_entity.id
_entity.type
_entity.pdbx_description
1 polymer ?
#
loop_
_entity_poly.entity_id
_entity_poly.type
_entity_poly.pdbx_seq_one_letter_code
_entity_poly.pdbx_strand_id
1 'polypeptide(L)'
;CVKIHRIRFKCHPSDTDRSDKFIGDLFLYKFFIQSQASYSCPSRYIVLKDETNHTVDDLQNIANLASSGFQRATKTVEIATPTYYANLVATRDKK
;
A
#
# COMPACT_ATOMS: atom_id res chain seq x y z
N CYS A 1 6.23 3.15 3.44
CA CYS A 1 4.76 3.02 3.42
C CYS A 1 4.18 3.82 4.57
N VAL A 2 3.21 4.70 4.31
CA VAL A 2 2.55 5.52 5.35
C VAL A 2 1.06 5.19 5.36
N LYS A 3 0.62 4.50 6.41
CA LYS A 3 -0.79 4.13 6.61
C LYS A 3 -1.62 5.27 7.20
N ILE A 4 -1.08 6.00 8.18
CA ILE A 4 -1.83 7.06 8.86
C ILE A 4 -1.70 8.36 8.07
N HIS A 5 -2.78 8.75 7.38
CA HIS A 5 -2.89 10.03 6.69
C HIS A 5 -4.36 10.46 6.52
N ARG A 6 -4.57 11.70 6.07
CA ARG A 6 -5.90 12.34 5.98
C ARG A 6 -6.67 12.10 4.68
N ILE A 7 -6.05 11.49 3.68
CA ILE A 7 -6.68 11.21 2.38
C ILE A 7 -7.61 10.00 2.55
N ARG A 8 -8.77 10.08 1.88
CA ARG A 8 -9.80 9.04 1.89
C ARG A 8 -10.30 8.86 0.48
N PHE A 9 -10.50 7.61 0.07
CA PHE A 9 -11.19 7.28 -1.16
C PHE A 9 -12.64 6.89 -0.86
N LYS A 10 -13.57 7.34 -1.69
CA LYS A 10 -14.98 6.95 -1.62
C LYS A 10 -15.14 5.60 -2.31
N CYS A 11 -15.52 4.55 -1.58
CA CYS A 11 -15.74 3.23 -2.15
C CYS A 11 -16.93 3.26 -3.13
N HIS A 12 -16.73 2.74 -4.34
CA HIS A 12 -17.83 2.38 -5.24
C HIS A 12 -17.87 0.84 -5.27
N PRO A 13 -19.03 0.19 -5.10
CA PRO A 13 -19.13 -1.27 -4.93
C PRO A 13 -18.65 -2.10 -6.14
N SER A 14 -18.40 -1.47 -7.29
CA SER A 14 -17.83 -2.10 -8.48
C SER A 14 -16.32 -2.23 -8.47
N ASP A 15 -15.62 -1.48 -7.62
CA ASP A 15 -14.19 -1.28 -7.75
C ASP A 15 -13.43 -2.19 -6.78
N THR A 16 -12.71 -3.17 -7.33
CA THR A 16 -12.02 -4.20 -6.52
C THR A 16 -10.71 -3.67 -5.94
N ASP A 17 -9.94 -2.90 -6.71
CA ASP A 17 -8.68 -2.28 -6.30
C ASP A 17 -8.57 -0.89 -6.95
N ARG A 18 -8.14 0.14 -6.20
CA ARG A 18 -7.89 1.48 -6.74
C ARG A 18 -6.44 1.90 -6.56
N SER A 19 -5.83 2.36 -7.66
CA SER A 19 -4.49 2.94 -7.68
C SER A 19 -4.47 4.35 -8.32
N ASP A 20 -4.57 5.36 -7.45
CA ASP A 20 -4.38 6.78 -7.72
C ASP A 20 -2.96 7.18 -8.17
N LYS A 21 -2.67 7.31 -9.48
CA LYS A 21 -1.44 7.97 -9.97
C LYS A 21 -1.45 9.50 -9.82
N PHE A 22 -2.64 10.12 -9.86
CA PHE A 22 -2.78 11.58 -10.07
C PHE A 22 -2.66 12.46 -8.82
N ILE A 23 -2.46 11.87 -7.63
CA ILE A 23 -2.33 12.60 -6.36
C ILE A 23 -0.86 12.54 -5.86
N GLY A 24 0.09 12.54 -6.79
CA GLY A 24 1.53 12.56 -6.51
C GLY A 24 2.09 13.98 -6.51
N ASP A 25 3.14 14.21 -5.73
CA ASP A 25 3.94 15.44 -5.83
C ASP A 25 4.82 15.35 -7.10
N LEU A 26 5.00 16.44 -7.86
CA LEU A 26 5.67 16.42 -9.17
C LEU A 26 7.12 15.89 -9.14
N PHE A 27 7.78 16.00 -7.98
CA PHE A 27 9.18 15.63 -7.77
C PHE A 27 9.37 14.31 -7.02
N LEU A 28 8.35 13.82 -6.30
CA LEU A 28 8.42 12.57 -5.57
C LEU A 28 7.49 11.55 -6.19
N TYR A 29 8.06 10.40 -6.53
CA TYR A 29 7.30 9.29 -7.06
C TYR A 29 6.46 8.66 -5.95
N LYS A 30 5.19 9.09 -5.90
CA LYS A 30 4.25 8.79 -4.83
C LYS A 30 2.93 8.35 -5.42
N PHE A 31 2.41 7.24 -4.88
CA PHE A 31 1.14 6.67 -5.31
C PHE A 31 0.35 6.17 -4.11
N PHE A 32 -0.97 6.12 -4.28
CA PHE A 32 -1.90 5.60 -3.28
C PHE A 32 -2.49 4.29 -3.77
N ILE A 33 -2.55 3.32 -2.87
CA ILE A 33 -3.15 2.01 -3.15
C ILE A 33 -4.19 1.71 -2.10
N GLN A 34 -5.36 1.29 -2.56
CA GLN A 34 -6.37 0.68 -1.71
C GLN A 34 -6.50 -0.80 -2.10
N SER A 35 -5.86 -1.69 -1.32
CA SER A 35 -5.84 -3.14 -1.57
C SER A 35 -7.02 -3.90 -0.94
N GLN A 36 -7.94 -3.19 -0.26
CA GLN A 36 -9.15 -3.77 0.33
C GLN A 36 -10.36 -2.84 0.12
N ALA A 37 -11.45 -3.39 -0.42
CA ALA A 37 -12.68 -2.66 -0.71
C ALA A 37 -13.35 -2.03 0.53
N SER A 38 -13.16 -2.61 1.71
CA SER A 38 -13.80 -2.18 2.97
C SER A 38 -13.08 -1.04 3.68
N TYR A 39 -11.88 -0.63 3.25
CA TYR A 39 -11.10 0.41 3.92
C TYR A 39 -11.16 1.73 3.17
N SER A 40 -11.75 2.76 3.79
CA SER A 40 -11.80 4.12 3.23
C SER A 40 -10.44 4.83 3.25
N CYS A 41 -9.45 4.29 3.97
CA CYS A 41 -8.08 4.81 4.03
C CYS A 41 -7.21 4.05 3.01
N PRO A 42 -6.73 4.68 1.92
CA PRO A 42 -5.68 4.07 1.11
C PRO A 42 -4.37 4.04 1.89
N SER A 43 -3.41 3.22 1.45
CA SER A 43 -2.01 3.26 1.88
C SER A 43 -1.18 4.12 0.94
N ARG A 44 -0.31 4.97 1.50
CA ARG A 44 0.59 5.82 0.72
C ARG A 44 1.95 5.15 0.55
N TYR A 45 2.39 5.01 -0.69
CA TYR A 45 3.72 4.56 -1.06
C TYR A 45 4.52 5.72 -1.63
N ILE A 46 5.79 5.80 -1.23
CA ILE A 46 6.75 6.81 -1.68
C ILE A 46 7.99 6.02 -2.07
N VAL A 47 8.41 6.16 -3.32
CA VAL A 47 9.66 5.58 -3.80
C VAL A 47 10.75 6.60 -3.54
N LEU A 48 11.69 6.24 -2.66
CA LEU A 48 12.81 7.10 -2.29
C LEU A 48 14.00 6.92 -3.24
N LYS A 49 14.15 5.70 -3.77
CA LYS A 49 15.24 5.31 -4.65
C LYS A 49 14.72 4.21 -5.57
N ASP A 50 14.93 4.37 -6.86
CA ASP A 50 14.69 3.34 -7.86
C ASP A 50 15.97 3.16 -8.68
N GLU A 51 16.49 1.93 -8.72
CA GLU A 51 17.65 1.54 -9.54
C GLU A 51 17.23 0.63 -10.70
N THR A 52 15.98 0.17 -10.66
CA THR A 52 15.42 -0.87 -11.52
C THR A 52 14.57 -0.31 -12.66
N ASN A 53 14.41 1.02 -12.72
CA ASN A 53 13.62 1.75 -13.72
C ASN A 53 12.21 1.15 -13.89
N HIS A 54 11.52 0.88 -12.79
CA HIS A 54 10.20 0.26 -12.82
C HIS A 54 9.12 1.29 -13.13
N THR A 55 8.14 0.90 -13.96
CA THR A 55 6.97 1.73 -14.21
C THR A 55 6.12 1.79 -12.96
N VAL A 56 5.33 2.86 -12.77
CA VAL A 56 4.43 2.96 -11.61
C VAL A 56 3.39 1.85 -11.60
N ASP A 57 2.95 1.35 -12.76
CA ASP A 57 2.05 0.19 -12.83
C ASP A 57 2.72 -1.08 -12.29
N ASP A 58 4.00 -1.29 -12.60
CA ASP A 58 4.76 -2.44 -12.10
C ASP A 58 4.89 -2.37 -10.57
N LEU A 59 5.22 -1.19 -10.05
CA LEU A 59 5.34 -0.96 -8.61
C LEU A 59 4.00 -1.11 -7.89
N GLN A 60 2.90 -0.71 -8.52
CA GLN A 60 1.55 -0.91 -8.00
C GLN A 60 1.18 -2.40 -7.94
N ASN A 61 1.47 -3.14 -9.02
CA ASN A 61 1.24 -4.58 -9.08
C ASN A 61 2.06 -5.33 -8.03
N ILE A 62 3.35 -5.01 -7.89
CA ILE A 62 4.24 -5.61 -6.88
C ILE A 62 3.71 -5.30 -5.47
N ALA A 63 3.30 -4.06 -5.19
CA ALA A 63 2.77 -3.69 -3.88
C ALA A 63 1.45 -4.41 -3.56
N ASN A 64 0.57 -4.60 -4.56
CA ASN A 64 -0.66 -5.36 -4.40
C ASN A 64 -0.39 -6.85 -4.15
N LEU A 65 0.51 -7.47 -4.93
CA LEU A 65 0.94 -8.85 -4.73
C LEU A 65 1.60 -9.05 -3.35
N ALA A 66 2.46 -8.12 -2.94
CA ALA A 66 3.08 -8.16 -1.61
C ALA A 66 2.05 -8.01 -0.49
N SER A 67 0.89 -7.40 -0.74
CA SER A 67 -0.16 -7.20 0.26
C SER A 67 -1.10 -8.40 0.39
N SER A 68 -1.22 -9.24 -0.66
CA SER A 68 -1.99 -10.49 -0.62
C SER A 68 -1.19 -11.68 -0.04
N GLY A 69 0.14 -11.61 0.00
CA GLY A 69 1.02 -12.66 0.52
C GLY A 69 1.05 -12.86 2.05
N PHE A 70 0.15 -12.24 2.81
CA PHE A 70 0.19 -12.30 4.28
C PHE A 70 -0.35 -13.63 4.82
N GLN A 71 0.51 -14.46 5.41
CA GLN A 71 0.16 -15.85 5.75
C GLN A 71 -0.87 -16.00 6.89
N ARG A 72 -1.07 -14.98 7.75
CA ARG A 72 -1.99 -15.10 8.91
C ARG A 72 -3.43 -14.70 8.58
N ALA A 73 -3.69 -14.13 7.40
CA ALA A 73 -5.04 -13.78 6.99
C ALA A 73 -5.27 -14.17 5.52
N THR A 74 -6.41 -14.76 5.23
CA THR A 74 -6.85 -15.07 3.85
C THR A 74 -7.37 -13.84 3.10
N LYS A 75 -7.07 -12.65 3.61
CA LYS A 75 -7.51 -11.35 3.09
C LYS A 75 -6.27 -10.52 2.79
N THR A 76 -6.31 -9.79 1.68
CA THR A 76 -5.29 -8.79 1.36
C THR A 76 -5.12 -7.81 2.51
N VAL A 77 -3.91 -7.43 2.88
CA VAL A 77 -3.68 -6.46 3.96
C VAL A 77 -3.58 -5.05 3.37
N GLU A 78 -4.00 -4.02 4.10
CA GLU A 78 -3.92 -2.62 3.64
C GLU A 78 -2.47 -2.14 3.39
N ILE A 79 -1.48 -2.76 4.04
CA ILE A 79 -0.05 -2.46 3.89
C ILE A 79 0.70 -3.70 3.40
N ALA A 80 1.82 -3.50 2.71
CA ALA A 80 2.68 -4.60 2.27
C ALA A 80 3.06 -5.53 3.44
N THR A 81 2.95 -6.84 3.20
CA THR A 81 3.29 -7.92 4.14
C THR A 81 4.62 -7.73 4.89
N PRO A 82 5.76 -7.38 4.24
CA PRO A 82 7.02 -7.19 4.96
C PRO A 82 6.95 -6.03 5.97
N THR A 83 6.26 -4.94 5.65
CA THR A 83 6.07 -3.82 6.59
C THR A 83 5.22 -4.26 7.79
N TYR A 84 4.20 -5.09 7.55
CA TYR A 84 3.36 -5.63 8.61
C TYR A 84 4.17 -6.52 9.57
N TYR A 85 5.02 -7.41 9.04
CA TYR A 85 5.88 -8.26 9.86
C TYR A 85 6.91 -7.45 10.66
N ALA A 86 7.52 -6.43 10.06
CA ALA A 86 8.44 -5.54 10.79
C ALA A 86 7.76 -4.90 12.01
N ASN A 87 6.53 -4.42 11.85
CA ASN A 87 5.75 -3.88 12.97
C ASN A 87 5.44 -4.93 14.03
N LEU A 88 5.06 -6.16 13.64
CA LEU A 88 4.81 -7.24 14.59
C LEU A 88 6.07 -7.56 15.42
N VAL A 89 7.23 -7.65 14.78
CA VAL A 89 8.51 -7.89 15.48
C VAL A 89 8.83 -6.74 16.43
N ALA A 90 8.73 -5.49 15.97
CA ALA A 90 8.97 -4.31 16.81
C ALA A 90 8.01 -4.21 18.00
N THR A 91 6.76 -4.64 17.86
CA THR A 91 5.80 -4.68 18.98
C THR A 91 6.05 -5.83 19.94
N ARG A 92 6.64 -6.93 19.47
CA ARG A 92 6.98 -8.09 20.29
C ARG A 92 8.18 -7.83 21.18
N ASP A 93 9.18 -7.12 20.67
CA ASP A 93 10.40 -6.77 21.40
C ASP A 93 10.16 -5.76 22.55
N LYS A 94 9.12 -4.93 22.41
CA LYS A 94 8.70 -3.95 23.44
C LYS A 94 7.98 -4.57 24.64
N LYS A 95 7.83 -5.89 24.69
CA LYS A 95 6.98 -6.60 25.65
C LYS A 95 7.82 -7.44 26.59
#